data_AF-A0A2R6BJ69-F1
#
_entry.id   AF-A0A2R6BJ69-F1
#
_cell.length_a   1.000
_cell.length_b   1.000
_cell.length_c   1.000
_cell.angle_alpha   90.00
_cell.angle_beta   90.00
_cell.angle_gamma   90.00
#
_symmetry.space_group_name_H-M   'P 1'
#
loop_
_entity.id
_entity.type
_entity.pdbx_description
1 polymer ?
#
loop_
_entity_poly.entity_id
_entity_poly.type
_entity_poly.pdbx_seq_one_letter_code
_entity_poly.pdbx_strand_id
1 'polypeptide(L)'
;MKISEKIENINICGRFFGFMRQIAIRVFEFGRVARNLKDALGRLGLNFDLKVATNSLYEEAEKLVQNGVKRAIFVTHRFEDAKSGWFDFETKHGTLKLCVIDPLQLANLVPILSTLILSALSAYDSSDNVKTFAPDEIYEQSFARIKDALSDRLRSLPQDEAELVLRAVHATGDLDIAWLLEFAKGSVKAGVDALKQGNSILVDSEMVKAGIYHPNLKTFGCRIRLYLNEERTKELAQTLKTTRSAVAVRLAVKEGLLGDVVAFGNAPTALLELITHIKNGDAKPSLLIATVCGFVNAGSAKEEVKKLCVPWIVTRGSKGGSALAASLVNGLLALAGG
;
A
#
# COMPACT_ATOMS: atom_id res chain seq x y z
N MET A 1 20.40 -59.79 -12.02
CA MET A 1 18.94 -59.58 -11.92
C MET A 1 18.49 -58.16 -12.18
N LYS A 2 18.40 -57.76 -13.47
CA LYS A 2 17.61 -56.62 -13.96
C LYS A 2 16.18 -56.64 -13.38
N ILE A 3 15.44 -55.54 -13.56
CA ILE A 3 13.96 -55.53 -13.62
C ILE A 3 13.39 -56.59 -14.58
N SER A 4 14.27 -57.28 -15.31
CA SER A 4 14.01 -58.52 -16.01
C SER A 4 14.63 -59.81 -15.47
N GLU A 5 14.82 -60.11 -14.19
CA GLU A 5 15.27 -61.49 -13.84
C GLU A 5 14.35 -62.35 -12.93
N LYS A 6 13.09 -61.95 -12.74
CA LYS A 6 11.96 -62.81 -13.17
C LYS A 6 10.87 -61.90 -13.73
N ILE A 7 11.25 -60.98 -14.61
CA ILE A 7 11.02 -61.19 -16.05
C ILE A 7 12.09 -62.05 -16.75
N GLU A 8 12.99 -62.73 -16.05
CA GLU A 8 13.59 -63.96 -16.58
C GLU A 8 12.60 -65.11 -16.66
N ASN A 9 11.46 -65.05 -15.96
CA ASN A 9 10.31 -65.88 -16.25
C ASN A 9 9.07 -65.18 -15.70
N ILE A 10 8.33 -64.60 -16.64
CA ILE A 10 7.02 -63.93 -16.55
C ILE A 10 6.23 -64.37 -15.30
N ASN A 11 5.89 -63.41 -14.43
CA ASN A 11 4.59 -63.44 -13.78
C ASN A 11 4.05 -62.03 -13.53
N ILE A 12 3.00 -61.76 -14.28
CA ILE A 12 2.06 -60.65 -14.13
C ILE A 12 1.45 -60.73 -12.74
N CYS A 13 1.59 -59.69 -11.89
CA CYS A 13 0.55 -59.17 -10.97
C CYS A 13 1.11 -58.14 -9.95
N GLY A 14 0.56 -56.93 -9.96
CA GLY A 14 0.45 -56.06 -8.77
C GLY A 14 1.39 -54.85 -8.66
N ARG A 15 2.65 -55.04 -8.25
CA ARG A 15 3.47 -53.95 -7.65
C ARG A 15 4.32 -53.10 -8.62
N PHE A 16 4.60 -53.57 -9.85
CA PHE A 16 5.45 -52.86 -10.84
C PHE A 16 4.75 -51.66 -11.53
N PHE A 17 3.42 -51.70 -11.61
CA PHE A 17 2.59 -50.55 -12.00
C PHE A 17 2.76 -49.36 -11.05
N GLY A 18 3.17 -49.59 -9.79
CA GLY A 18 3.41 -48.52 -8.81
C GLY A 18 4.58 -47.60 -9.18
N PHE A 19 5.65 -48.11 -9.80
CA PHE A 19 6.86 -47.35 -10.14
C PHE A 19 6.73 -46.61 -11.49
N MET A 20 6.16 -47.25 -12.53
CA MET A 20 5.82 -46.59 -13.81
C MET A 20 4.74 -45.50 -13.65
N ARG A 21 3.83 -45.67 -12.69
CA ARG A 21 2.84 -44.66 -12.33
C ARG A 21 3.47 -43.47 -11.60
N GLN A 22 4.49 -43.68 -10.75
CA GLN A 22 5.23 -42.56 -10.14
C GLN A 22 6.08 -41.76 -11.14
N ILE A 23 6.60 -42.38 -12.22
CA ILE A 23 7.34 -41.67 -13.29
C ILE A 23 6.38 -40.98 -14.27
N ALA A 24 5.26 -41.60 -14.64
CA ALA A 24 4.21 -40.95 -15.43
C ALA A 24 3.56 -39.77 -14.68
N ILE A 25 3.33 -39.88 -13.36
CA ILE A 25 2.89 -38.77 -12.51
C ILE A 25 3.95 -37.65 -12.47
N ARG A 26 5.26 -37.99 -12.41
CA ARG A 26 6.34 -36.99 -12.43
C ARG A 26 6.51 -36.30 -13.78
N VAL A 27 6.31 -36.98 -14.92
CA VAL A 27 6.27 -36.40 -16.28
C VAL A 27 5.02 -35.53 -16.48
N PHE A 28 3.90 -35.91 -15.87
CA PHE A 28 2.64 -35.16 -15.88
C PHE A 28 2.70 -33.89 -15.01
N GLU A 29 3.32 -33.95 -13.82
CA GLU A 29 3.60 -32.80 -12.96
C GLU A 29 4.65 -31.86 -13.60
N PHE A 30 5.69 -32.39 -14.26
CA PHE A 30 6.71 -31.58 -14.96
C PHE A 30 6.13 -30.81 -16.17
N GLY A 31 5.22 -31.42 -16.94
CA GLY A 31 4.48 -30.73 -18.01
C GLY A 31 3.50 -29.67 -17.51
N ARG A 32 3.10 -29.72 -16.23
CA ARG A 32 2.29 -28.67 -15.58
C ARG A 32 3.18 -27.50 -15.12
N VAL A 33 4.36 -27.80 -14.61
CA VAL A 33 5.38 -26.81 -14.20
C VAL A 33 5.94 -26.04 -15.41
N ALA A 34 6.15 -26.69 -16.57
CA ALA A 34 6.54 -26.01 -17.81
C ALA A 34 5.47 -25.05 -18.36
N ARG A 35 4.17 -25.36 -18.15
CA ARG A 35 3.04 -24.46 -18.49
C ARG A 35 2.96 -23.26 -17.56
N ASN A 36 3.13 -23.45 -16.25
CA ASN A 36 3.07 -22.34 -15.30
C ASN A 36 4.30 -21.41 -15.40
N LEU A 37 5.46 -21.95 -15.81
CA LEU A 37 6.67 -21.17 -16.05
C LEU A 37 6.59 -20.33 -17.34
N LYS A 38 5.96 -20.88 -18.40
CA LYS A 38 5.51 -20.08 -19.56
C LYS A 38 4.54 -18.98 -19.12
N ASP A 39 3.58 -19.30 -18.25
CA ASP A 39 2.59 -18.34 -17.75
C ASP A 39 3.21 -17.21 -16.90
N ALA A 40 4.29 -17.48 -16.15
CA ALA A 40 4.89 -16.49 -15.25
C ALA A 40 6.02 -15.68 -15.90
N LEU A 41 6.78 -16.28 -16.81
CA LEU A 41 7.73 -15.57 -17.66
C LEU A 41 6.98 -14.74 -18.72
N GLY A 42 5.82 -15.24 -19.15
CA GLY A 42 4.75 -14.46 -19.77
C GLY A 42 4.05 -13.47 -18.84
N ARG A 43 4.42 -13.31 -17.55
CA ARG A 43 3.95 -12.22 -16.66
C ARG A 43 5.04 -11.20 -16.31
N LEU A 44 6.31 -11.46 -16.65
CA LEU A 44 7.43 -10.51 -16.58
C LEU A 44 8.09 -10.12 -17.92
N GLY A 45 7.64 -10.66 -19.04
CA GLY A 45 7.88 -10.13 -20.38
C GLY A 45 9.12 -10.69 -21.03
N LEU A 46 9.92 -11.36 -20.23
CA LEU A 46 11.03 -12.20 -20.62
C LEU A 46 10.62 -13.60 -20.15
N ASN A 47 10.65 -14.67 -20.92
CA ASN A 47 11.27 -14.93 -22.20
C ASN A 47 11.21 -16.48 -22.39
N PHE A 48 11.75 -16.93 -23.51
CA PHE A 48 12.33 -18.24 -23.84
C PHE A 48 11.45 -19.48 -23.96
N ASP A 49 11.65 -20.06 -25.11
CA ASP A 49 11.36 -21.38 -25.58
C ASP A 49 12.73 -22.14 -25.45
N LEU A 50 12.62 -23.33 -24.88
CA LEU A 50 13.55 -24.24 -24.21
C LEU A 50 13.71 -25.54 -25.05
N LYS A 51 14.75 -25.69 -25.89
CA LYS A 51 14.83 -26.79 -26.90
C LYS A 51 15.14 -28.19 -26.34
N VAL A 52 14.63 -29.24 -27.02
CA VAL A 52 15.35 -30.53 -27.21
C VAL A 52 15.54 -30.77 -28.72
N ALA A 53 16.79 -30.87 -29.18
CA ALA A 53 17.25 -30.59 -30.55
C ALA A 53 17.37 -31.81 -31.51
N THR A 54 17.46 -31.52 -32.83
CA THR A 54 18.38 -32.17 -33.83
C THR A 54 18.75 -31.19 -34.98
N ASN A 55 19.79 -31.51 -35.76
CA ASN A 55 20.86 -30.62 -36.31
C ASN A 55 20.59 -29.48 -37.34
N SER A 56 19.46 -29.36 -38.06
CA SER A 56 19.40 -28.45 -39.24
C SER A 56 18.96 -26.99 -38.99
N LEU A 57 18.49 -26.64 -37.78
CA LEU A 57 17.95 -25.30 -37.43
C LEU A 57 18.98 -24.35 -36.80
N TYR A 58 20.25 -24.75 -36.75
CA TYR A 58 21.33 -23.99 -36.12
C TYR A 58 21.94 -22.95 -37.08
N GLU A 59 22.06 -23.30 -38.36
CA GLU A 59 22.70 -22.45 -39.39
C GLU A 59 21.88 -21.18 -39.72
N GLU A 60 20.55 -21.24 -39.64
CA GLU A 60 19.69 -20.06 -39.85
C GLU A 60 19.67 -19.12 -38.64
N ALA A 61 19.86 -19.65 -37.43
CA ALA A 61 19.97 -18.85 -36.22
C ALA A 61 21.27 -18.03 -36.19
N GLU A 62 22.38 -18.60 -36.69
CA GLU A 62 23.65 -17.86 -36.83
C GLU A 62 23.56 -16.68 -37.80
N LYS A 63 22.84 -16.84 -38.93
CA LYS A 63 22.64 -15.76 -39.91
C LYS A 63 21.87 -14.57 -39.35
N LEU A 64 20.92 -14.80 -38.44
CA LEU A 64 20.12 -13.74 -37.82
C LEU A 64 20.92 -12.91 -36.81
N VAL A 65 21.81 -13.56 -36.05
CA VAL A 65 22.73 -12.87 -35.14
C VAL A 65 23.76 -12.04 -35.93
N GLN A 66 24.25 -12.56 -37.06
CA GLN A 66 25.17 -11.84 -37.95
C GLN A 66 24.54 -10.57 -38.59
N ASN A 67 23.22 -10.54 -38.76
CA ASN A 67 22.49 -9.38 -39.31
C ASN A 67 22.05 -8.34 -38.26
N GLY A 68 22.59 -8.39 -37.03
CA GLY A 68 22.41 -7.33 -36.03
C GLY A 68 21.19 -7.48 -35.11
N VAL A 69 20.51 -8.63 -35.12
CA VAL A 69 19.41 -8.92 -34.19
C VAL A 69 19.97 -9.23 -32.80
N LYS A 70 19.59 -8.44 -31.78
CA LYS A 70 20.24 -8.50 -30.45
C LYS A 70 19.67 -9.53 -29.45
N ARG A 71 18.50 -10.15 -29.67
CA ARG A 71 17.89 -11.18 -28.78
C ARG A 71 16.94 -12.15 -29.54
N ALA A 72 17.03 -13.48 -29.33
CA ALA A 72 16.23 -14.53 -30.00
C ALA A 72 15.99 -15.81 -29.16
N ILE A 73 14.95 -16.61 -29.47
CA ILE A 73 14.41 -17.73 -28.65
C ILE A 73 13.83 -18.91 -29.50
N PHE A 74 13.92 -20.21 -29.09
CA PHE A 74 13.41 -21.38 -29.86
C PHE A 74 12.95 -22.66 -29.06
N VAL A 75 11.87 -23.40 -29.45
CA VAL A 75 11.50 -24.79 -28.99
C VAL A 75 11.32 -25.79 -30.12
N THR A 76 11.45 -27.09 -29.79
CA THR A 76 11.39 -28.24 -30.71
C THR A 76 10.84 -29.51 -30.04
N HIS A 77 10.09 -30.33 -30.79
CA HIS A 77 10.47 -31.72 -31.12
C HIS A 77 9.83 -32.19 -32.45
N ARG A 78 10.61 -32.93 -33.26
CA ARG A 78 10.47 -33.30 -34.69
C ARG A 78 9.23 -34.13 -35.11
N PHE A 79 8.71 -33.95 -36.33
CA PHE A 79 8.69 -34.93 -37.46
C PHE A 79 8.30 -34.24 -38.81
N GLU A 80 8.53 -34.93 -39.93
CA GLU A 80 9.00 -34.46 -41.26
C GLU A 80 8.16 -33.43 -42.08
N ASP A 81 6.99 -32.95 -41.63
CA ASP A 81 6.06 -32.18 -42.50
C ASP A 81 5.44 -30.88 -41.89
N ALA A 82 6.09 -30.21 -40.94
CA ALA A 82 5.51 -29.04 -40.25
C ALA A 82 5.68 -27.69 -41.01
N LYS A 83 4.60 -26.89 -41.12
CA LYS A 83 4.63 -25.49 -41.61
C LYS A 83 4.95 -24.50 -40.48
N SER A 84 5.78 -23.49 -40.75
CA SER A 84 6.16 -22.43 -39.79
C SER A 84 5.68 -21.03 -40.25
N GLY A 85 5.41 -20.14 -39.29
CA GLY A 85 4.99 -18.76 -39.54
C GLY A 85 5.63 -17.76 -38.57
N TRP A 86 6.04 -16.59 -39.09
CA TRP A 86 6.70 -15.52 -38.35
C TRP A 86 5.76 -14.32 -38.13
N PHE A 87 5.85 -13.71 -36.95
CA PHE A 87 5.08 -12.52 -36.56
C PHE A 87 6.01 -11.46 -35.95
N ASP A 88 5.85 -10.22 -36.43
CA ASP A 88 6.67 -9.07 -36.02
C ASP A 88 5.83 -8.12 -35.14
N PHE A 89 6.41 -7.64 -34.04
CA PHE A 89 5.78 -6.69 -33.12
C PHE A 89 6.72 -5.52 -32.84
N GLU A 90 6.23 -4.30 -33.07
CA GLU A 90 6.98 -3.07 -32.81
C GLU A 90 6.92 -2.68 -31.32
N THR A 91 8.08 -2.40 -30.72
CA THR A 91 8.20 -1.94 -29.33
C THR A 91 9.13 -0.74 -29.24
N LYS A 92 9.06 0.04 -28.15
CA LYS A 92 9.95 1.19 -27.92
C LYS A 92 11.44 0.82 -27.79
N HIS A 93 11.76 -0.47 -27.64
CA HIS A 93 13.12 -1.02 -27.55
C HIS A 93 13.56 -1.76 -28.83
N GLY A 94 12.74 -1.72 -29.90
CA GLY A 94 12.98 -2.37 -31.19
C GLY A 94 11.93 -3.45 -31.54
N THR A 95 12.05 -4.01 -32.74
CA THR A 95 11.10 -5.01 -33.27
C THR A 95 11.36 -6.41 -32.68
N LEU A 96 10.33 -7.03 -32.10
CA LEU A 96 10.36 -8.41 -31.59
C LEU A 96 9.77 -9.36 -32.64
N LYS A 97 10.49 -10.45 -32.99
CA LYS A 97 10.03 -11.47 -33.95
C LYS A 97 9.78 -12.82 -33.28
N LEU A 98 8.60 -13.40 -33.50
CA LEU A 98 8.19 -14.70 -32.95
C LEU A 98 7.93 -15.71 -34.08
N CYS A 99 8.50 -16.92 -34.00
CA CYS A 99 8.23 -18.02 -34.91
C CYS A 99 7.45 -19.13 -34.20
N VAL A 100 6.35 -19.57 -34.81
CA VAL A 100 5.56 -20.70 -34.31
C VAL A 100 5.56 -21.80 -35.37
N ILE A 101 5.85 -23.03 -34.95
CA ILE A 101 5.88 -24.23 -35.81
C ILE A 101 4.75 -25.14 -35.36
N ASP A 102 3.81 -25.44 -36.26
CA ASP A 102 2.51 -26.03 -35.94
C ASP A 102 2.56 -27.58 -35.87
N PRO A 103 1.97 -28.19 -34.82
CA PRO A 103 1.05 -29.29 -35.09
C PRO A 103 -0.24 -29.24 -34.24
N LEU A 104 -0.53 -28.13 -33.57
CA LEU A 104 -1.61 -28.02 -32.59
C LEU A 104 -2.67 -27.06 -33.14
N GLN A 105 -3.72 -27.63 -33.75
CA GLN A 105 -4.94 -26.94 -34.21
C GLN A 105 -5.67 -26.17 -33.08
N LEU A 106 -5.08 -25.08 -32.60
CA LEU A 106 -5.52 -24.28 -31.46
C LEU A 106 -5.38 -22.80 -31.83
N ALA A 107 -6.22 -22.37 -32.77
CA ALA A 107 -6.32 -20.98 -33.27
C ALA A 107 -6.52 -19.91 -32.17
N ASN A 108 -6.87 -20.32 -30.94
CA ASN A 108 -7.20 -19.41 -29.83
C ASN A 108 -6.07 -19.20 -28.81
N LEU A 109 -4.94 -19.94 -28.90
CA LEU A 109 -3.83 -19.84 -27.93
C LEU A 109 -2.81 -18.75 -28.28
N VAL A 110 -2.69 -18.38 -29.55
CA VAL A 110 -1.75 -17.37 -30.04
C VAL A 110 -2.06 -15.96 -29.52
N PRO A 111 -3.32 -15.47 -29.52
CA PRO A 111 -3.67 -14.15 -28.96
C PRO A 111 -3.46 -14.09 -27.43
N ILE A 112 -3.65 -15.22 -26.73
CA ILE A 112 -3.52 -15.30 -25.27
C ILE A 112 -2.05 -15.19 -24.84
N LEU A 113 -1.16 -15.94 -25.50
CA LEU A 113 0.26 -15.92 -25.19
C LEU A 113 0.92 -14.58 -25.53
N SER A 114 0.51 -13.96 -26.63
CA SER A 114 0.99 -12.61 -27.01
C SER A 114 0.51 -11.53 -26.03
N THR A 115 -0.75 -11.59 -25.57
CA THR A 115 -1.28 -10.66 -24.55
C THR A 115 -0.57 -10.79 -23.20
N LEU A 116 -0.27 -12.02 -22.77
CA LEU A 116 0.53 -12.29 -21.57
C LEU A 116 1.91 -11.64 -21.70
N ILE A 117 2.66 -11.98 -22.76
CA ILE A 117 4.02 -11.45 -22.98
C ILE A 117 4.03 -9.91 -23.08
N LEU A 118 3.03 -9.28 -23.69
CA LEU A 118 2.94 -7.81 -23.76
C LEU A 118 2.64 -7.16 -22.40
N SER A 119 1.72 -7.70 -21.61
CA SER A 119 1.40 -7.20 -20.26
C SER A 119 2.62 -7.25 -19.34
N ALA A 120 3.42 -8.28 -19.55
CA ALA A 120 4.58 -8.65 -18.80
C ALA A 120 5.80 -7.77 -19.16
N LEU A 121 5.96 -7.44 -20.44
CA LEU A 121 6.93 -6.44 -20.91
C LEU A 121 6.55 -5.02 -20.45
N SER A 122 5.26 -4.67 -20.42
CA SER A 122 4.79 -3.39 -19.91
C SER A 122 5.00 -3.21 -18.39
N ALA A 123 4.96 -4.30 -17.62
CA ALA A 123 5.27 -4.30 -16.19
C ALA A 123 6.78 -4.26 -15.90
N TYR A 124 7.61 -4.77 -16.81
CA TYR A 124 9.06 -4.62 -16.74
C TYR A 124 9.49 -3.17 -17.05
N ASP A 125 8.83 -2.53 -18.01
CA ASP A 125 9.06 -1.12 -18.40
C ASP A 125 8.75 -0.09 -17.31
N SER A 126 7.91 -0.43 -16.33
CA SER A 126 7.66 0.42 -15.15
C SER A 126 8.69 0.21 -14.03
N SER A 127 9.49 -0.86 -14.10
CA SER A 127 10.50 -1.19 -13.08
C SER A 127 11.87 -0.53 -13.33
N ASP A 128 12.23 -0.20 -14.58
CA ASP A 128 13.48 0.53 -14.91
C ASP A 128 13.42 2.05 -14.58
N ASN A 129 12.29 2.56 -14.07
CA ASN A 129 12.14 3.95 -13.63
C ASN A 129 11.84 4.11 -12.14
N VAL A 130 11.86 3.03 -11.34
CA VAL A 130 11.84 3.17 -9.88
C VAL A 130 13.26 3.47 -9.44
N LYS A 131 13.65 4.75 -9.49
CA LYS A 131 14.86 5.21 -8.78
C LYS A 131 14.74 4.78 -7.32
N THR A 132 15.64 3.91 -6.88
CA THR A 132 15.82 3.59 -5.46
C THR A 132 16.58 4.74 -4.83
N PHE A 133 15.86 5.51 -4.02
CA PHE A 133 16.42 6.64 -3.27
C PHE A 133 16.81 6.18 -1.87
N ALA A 134 17.83 6.80 -1.27
CA ALA A 134 18.06 6.65 0.16
C ALA A 134 16.84 7.17 0.95
N PRO A 135 16.55 6.68 2.17
CA PRO A 135 15.38 7.10 2.94
C PRO A 135 15.22 8.63 3.05
N ASP A 136 16.32 9.36 3.30
CA ASP A 136 16.30 10.82 3.41
C ASP A 136 16.00 11.48 2.06
N GLU A 137 16.55 10.96 0.96
CA GLU A 137 16.27 11.44 -0.39
C GLU A 137 14.81 11.23 -0.81
N ILE A 138 14.15 10.15 -0.33
CA ILE A 138 12.72 9.92 -0.56
C ILE A 138 11.89 11.02 0.10
N TYR A 139 12.20 11.34 1.37
CA TYR A 139 11.48 12.37 2.11
C TYR A 139 11.67 13.75 1.48
N GLU A 140 12.91 14.12 1.17
CA GLU A 140 13.22 15.41 0.54
C GLU A 140 12.52 15.57 -0.81
N GLN A 141 12.57 14.54 -1.67
CA GLN A 141 11.92 14.59 -2.97
C GLN A 141 10.40 14.59 -2.86
N SER A 142 9.83 13.83 -1.93
CA SER A 142 8.38 13.85 -1.69
C SER A 142 7.94 15.26 -1.30
N PHE A 143 8.63 15.89 -0.36
CA PHE A 143 8.29 17.24 0.08
C PHE A 143 8.50 18.27 -1.02
N ALA A 144 9.57 18.15 -1.82
CA ALA A 144 9.80 19.03 -2.96
C ALA A 144 8.66 18.95 -3.99
N ARG A 145 8.21 17.74 -4.33
CA ARG A 145 7.09 17.54 -5.26
C ARG A 145 5.77 18.08 -4.73
N ILE A 146 5.50 17.90 -3.43
CA ILE A 146 4.29 18.47 -2.80
C ILE A 146 4.35 19.99 -2.79
N LYS A 147 5.50 20.58 -2.46
CA LYS A 147 5.72 22.03 -2.47
C LYS A 147 5.53 22.64 -3.85
N ASP A 148 5.99 21.95 -4.89
CA ASP A 148 5.79 22.37 -6.28
C ASP A 148 4.29 22.35 -6.65
N ALA A 149 3.63 21.21 -6.40
CA ALA A 149 2.21 21.02 -6.72
C ALA A 149 1.26 21.93 -5.95
N LEU A 150 1.63 22.39 -4.75
CA LEU A 150 0.80 23.20 -3.85
C LEU A 150 1.40 24.57 -3.53
N SER A 151 2.32 25.06 -4.37
CA SER A 151 3.11 26.28 -4.10
C SER A 151 2.25 27.48 -3.71
N ASP A 152 1.20 27.79 -4.48
CA ASP A 152 0.28 28.89 -4.20
C ASP A 152 -0.50 28.68 -2.89
N ARG A 153 -0.95 27.45 -2.64
CA ARG A 153 -1.69 27.13 -1.42
C ARG A 153 -0.80 27.28 -0.18
N LEU A 154 0.42 26.76 -0.21
CA LEU A 154 1.34 26.85 0.93
C LEU A 154 1.77 28.29 1.20
N ARG A 155 1.98 29.12 0.17
CA ARG A 155 2.27 30.56 0.32
C ARG A 155 1.10 31.37 0.86
N SER A 156 -0.14 30.90 0.69
CA SER A 156 -1.34 31.57 1.21
C SER A 156 -1.55 31.38 2.71
N LEU A 157 -0.82 30.45 3.33
CA LEU A 157 -0.98 30.08 4.73
C LEU A 157 0.12 30.70 5.61
N PRO A 158 -0.16 30.92 6.91
CA PRO A 158 0.88 31.09 7.91
C PRO A 158 1.92 29.96 7.83
N GLN A 159 3.19 30.26 8.11
CA GLN A 159 4.29 29.31 7.93
C GLN A 159 4.09 28.02 8.74
N ASP A 160 3.61 28.14 9.97
CA ASP A 160 3.33 27.03 10.87
C ASP A 160 2.17 26.15 10.38
N GLU A 161 1.09 26.76 9.87
CA GLU A 161 -0.01 26.05 9.20
C GLU A 161 0.44 25.36 7.90
N ALA A 162 1.26 26.03 7.09
CA ALA A 162 1.79 25.49 5.84
C ALA A 162 2.65 24.24 6.08
N GLU A 163 3.44 24.22 7.15
CA GLU A 163 4.25 23.07 7.55
C GLU A 163 3.39 21.86 7.96
N LEU A 164 2.29 22.11 8.68
CA LEU A 164 1.32 21.06 9.01
C LEU A 164 0.58 20.55 7.78
N VAL A 165 0.18 21.42 6.86
CA VAL A 165 -0.46 21.02 5.59
C VAL A 165 0.48 20.15 4.75
N LEU A 166 1.75 20.52 4.63
CA LEU A 166 2.75 19.75 3.89
C LEU A 166 2.88 18.32 4.44
N ARG A 167 3.00 18.18 5.77
CA ARG A 167 3.09 16.88 6.43
C ARG A 167 1.82 16.07 6.31
N ALA A 168 0.67 16.73 6.42
CA ALA A 168 -0.65 16.12 6.25
C ALA A 168 -0.79 15.49 4.86
N VAL A 169 -0.47 16.23 3.81
CA VAL A 169 -0.51 15.76 2.42
C VAL A 169 0.48 14.61 2.19
N HIS A 170 1.69 14.71 2.74
CA HIS A 170 2.67 13.62 2.64
C HIS A 170 2.16 12.33 3.30
N ALA A 171 1.60 12.44 4.51
CA ALA A 171 1.13 11.29 5.27
C ALA A 171 -0.09 10.60 4.62
N THR A 172 -0.93 11.35 3.90
CA THR A 172 -2.12 10.79 3.23
C THR A 172 -1.89 10.42 1.77
N GLY A 173 -0.87 10.99 1.12
CA GLY A 173 -0.69 10.89 -0.33
C GLY A 173 -1.78 11.60 -1.14
N ASP A 174 -2.52 12.52 -0.51
CA ASP A 174 -3.72 13.16 -1.09
C ASP A 174 -3.58 14.69 -1.06
N LEU A 175 -3.40 15.29 -2.23
CA LEU A 175 -3.25 16.75 -2.40
C LEU A 175 -4.50 17.53 -1.98
N ASP A 176 -5.69 16.92 -2.03
CA ASP A 176 -6.93 17.60 -1.66
C ASP A 176 -6.94 18.02 -0.18
N ILE A 177 -6.18 17.31 0.66
CA ILE A 177 -6.08 17.62 2.09
C ILE A 177 -5.62 19.06 2.33
N ALA A 178 -4.81 19.62 1.43
CA ALA A 178 -4.37 21.02 1.53
C ALA A 178 -5.53 22.03 1.49
N TRP A 179 -6.63 21.68 0.85
CA TRP A 179 -7.83 22.52 0.68
C TRP A 179 -8.95 22.19 1.67
N LEU A 180 -8.85 21.02 2.32
CA LEU A 180 -9.81 20.53 3.29
C LEU A 180 -9.37 20.77 4.74
N LEU A 181 -8.08 20.94 4.98
CA LEU A 181 -7.56 21.23 6.31
C LEU A 181 -7.80 22.69 6.67
N GLU A 182 -8.51 22.91 7.77
CA GLU A 182 -8.91 24.22 8.28
C GLU A 182 -8.44 24.38 9.73
N PHE A 183 -8.04 25.60 10.08
CA PHE A 183 -7.44 25.94 11.37
C PHE A 183 -8.26 27.04 12.06
N ALA A 184 -8.55 26.87 13.34
CA ALA A 184 -8.98 28.00 14.16
C ALA A 184 -7.82 29.00 14.30
N LYS A 185 -8.13 30.29 14.40
CA LYS A 185 -7.11 31.31 14.64
C LYS A 185 -6.28 30.98 15.89
N GLY A 186 -4.95 30.86 15.71
CA GLY A 186 -4.01 30.59 16.80
C GLY A 186 -3.98 29.14 17.29
N SER A 187 -4.64 28.20 16.59
CA SER A 187 -4.70 26.79 17.00
C SER A 187 -3.34 26.10 17.00
N VAL A 188 -2.50 26.37 15.99
CA VAL A 188 -1.16 25.79 15.88
C VAL A 188 -0.30 26.25 17.05
N LYS A 189 -0.26 27.55 17.33
CA LYS A 189 0.43 28.11 18.49
C LYS A 189 -0.07 27.51 19.81
N ALA A 190 -1.38 27.42 20.01
CA ALA A 190 -1.95 26.83 21.22
C ALA A 190 -1.52 25.36 21.41
N GLY A 191 -1.49 24.58 20.33
CA GLY A 191 -0.99 23.20 20.35
C GLY A 191 0.50 23.11 20.69
N VAL A 192 1.33 23.93 20.05
CA VAL A 192 2.77 23.99 20.31
C VAL A 192 3.05 24.37 21.77
N ASP A 193 2.39 25.41 22.27
CA ASP A 193 2.56 25.89 23.66
C ASP A 193 2.12 24.82 24.67
N ALA A 194 1.01 24.12 24.41
CA ALA A 194 0.52 23.03 25.25
C ALA A 194 1.50 21.84 25.30
N LEU A 195 2.04 21.45 24.14
CA LEU A 195 3.03 20.37 24.08
C LEU A 195 4.33 20.76 24.80
N LYS A 196 4.80 22.01 24.67
CA LYS A 196 5.97 22.51 25.42
C LYS A 196 5.77 22.48 26.93
N GLN A 197 4.52 22.64 27.40
CA GLN A 197 4.15 22.56 28.81
C GLN A 197 4.00 21.11 29.31
N GLY A 198 4.18 20.12 28.44
CA GLY A 198 4.10 18.71 28.79
C GLY A 198 2.68 18.16 28.87
N ASN A 199 1.70 18.86 28.28
CA ASN A 199 0.32 18.36 28.20
C ASN A 199 0.30 16.98 27.53
N SER A 200 -0.59 16.11 28.00
CA SER A 200 -0.77 14.80 27.39
C SER A 200 -1.43 14.94 26.02
N ILE A 201 -1.47 13.84 25.27
CA ILE A 201 -2.15 13.74 23.98
C ILE A 201 -3.18 12.64 24.10
N LEU A 202 -4.46 13.00 24.19
CA LEU A 202 -5.57 12.05 24.19
C LEU A 202 -5.91 11.66 22.75
N VAL A 203 -5.94 10.36 22.47
CA VAL A 203 -6.24 9.82 21.14
C VAL A 203 -7.40 8.84 21.17
N ASP A 204 -8.11 8.71 20.06
CA ASP A 204 -9.31 7.88 19.94
C ASP A 204 -9.07 6.45 19.44
N SER A 205 -7.88 6.15 18.93
CA SER A 205 -7.54 4.83 18.38
C SER A 205 -6.07 4.46 18.54
N GLU A 206 -5.77 3.15 18.52
CA GLU A 206 -4.39 2.66 18.50
C GLU A 206 -3.62 3.11 17.27
N MET A 207 -4.30 3.27 16.12
CA MET A 207 -3.63 3.73 14.90
C MET A 207 -3.11 5.17 15.04
N VAL A 208 -3.88 6.06 15.68
CA VAL A 208 -3.39 7.42 15.97
C VAL A 208 -2.21 7.35 16.93
N LYS A 209 -2.34 6.57 18.02
CA LYS A 209 -1.25 6.37 18.99
C LYS A 209 0.04 5.84 18.34
N ALA A 210 -0.08 4.83 17.48
CA ALA A 210 1.05 4.19 16.82
C ALA A 210 1.72 5.10 15.78
N GLY A 211 0.96 6.00 15.15
CA GLY A 211 1.50 6.98 14.21
C GLY A 211 2.21 8.16 14.87
N ILE A 212 1.99 8.40 16.18
CA ILE A 212 2.65 9.47 16.91
C ILE A 212 3.99 8.96 17.44
N TYR A 213 5.08 9.35 16.78
CA TYR A 213 6.44 9.01 17.17
C TYR A 213 7.34 10.21 16.88
N HIS A 214 7.72 10.93 17.94
CA HIS A 214 8.62 12.06 17.83
C HIS A 214 9.53 12.12 19.08
N PRO A 215 10.84 12.37 18.94
CA PRO A 215 11.76 12.50 20.08
C PRO A 215 11.26 13.49 21.14
N ASN A 216 10.64 14.58 20.68
CA ASN A 216 10.13 15.65 21.54
C ASN A 216 9.01 15.25 22.50
N LEU A 217 8.34 14.10 22.30
CA LEU A 217 7.41 13.57 23.32
C LEU A 217 8.12 13.39 24.66
N LYS A 218 9.33 12.81 24.64
CA LYS A 218 10.12 12.60 25.85
C LYS A 218 10.72 13.92 26.34
N THR A 219 11.23 14.73 25.42
CA THR A 219 11.85 16.03 25.75
C THR A 219 10.89 16.94 26.53
N PHE A 220 9.61 17.00 26.12
CA PHE A 220 8.61 17.83 26.80
C PHE A 220 7.83 17.09 27.90
N GLY A 221 8.08 15.79 28.12
CA GLY A 221 7.36 15.01 29.12
C GLY A 221 5.91 14.66 28.75
N CYS A 222 5.51 14.87 27.49
CA CYS A 222 4.18 14.52 26.99
C CYS A 222 3.93 13.01 27.07
N ARG A 223 2.68 12.63 27.32
CA ARG A 223 2.23 11.22 27.33
C ARG A 223 1.06 11.03 26.39
N ILE A 224 1.06 9.94 25.63
CA ILE A 224 -0.10 9.57 24.82
C ILE A 224 -1.08 8.76 25.68
N ARG A 225 -2.35 9.16 25.71
CA ARG A 225 -3.42 8.54 26.48
C ARG A 225 -4.45 7.94 25.53
N LEU A 226 -4.81 6.68 25.77
CA LEU A 226 -5.82 5.96 24.99
C LEU A 226 -6.64 5.06 25.91
N TYR A 227 -7.93 5.36 26.01
CA TYR A 227 -8.88 4.66 26.89
C TYR A 227 -9.64 3.54 26.16
N LEU A 228 -9.62 3.53 24.82
CA LEU A 228 -10.45 2.67 23.98
C LEU A 228 -10.36 1.18 24.33
N ASN A 229 -9.17 0.73 24.73
CA ASN A 229 -8.85 -0.68 24.96
C ASN A 229 -8.88 -1.10 26.43
N GLU A 230 -9.15 -0.19 27.35
CA GLU A 230 -9.26 -0.50 28.77
C GLU A 230 -10.48 -1.38 29.04
N GLU A 231 -10.36 -2.31 29.99
CA GLU A 231 -11.44 -3.25 30.29
C GLU A 231 -12.70 -2.55 30.79
N ARG A 232 -12.54 -1.58 31.69
CA ARG A 232 -13.64 -0.72 32.16
C ARG A 232 -14.35 0.03 31.03
N THR A 233 -13.66 0.39 29.95
CA THR A 233 -14.27 1.05 28.79
C THR A 233 -15.17 0.09 28.04
N LYS A 234 -14.73 -1.17 27.88
CA LYS A 234 -15.51 -2.21 27.20
C LYS A 234 -16.76 -2.56 28.00
N GLU A 235 -16.60 -2.84 29.29
CA GLU A 235 -17.71 -3.16 30.20
C GLU A 235 -18.75 -2.05 30.22
N LEU A 236 -18.31 -0.80 30.43
CA LEU A 236 -19.23 0.34 30.52
C LEU A 236 -19.91 0.64 29.17
N ALA A 237 -19.23 0.45 28.04
CA ALA A 237 -19.85 0.58 26.72
C ALA A 237 -20.96 -0.44 26.48
N GLN A 238 -20.78 -1.68 26.95
CA GLN A 238 -21.82 -2.72 26.90
C GLN A 238 -22.99 -2.36 27.80
N THR A 239 -22.73 -1.97 29.05
CA THR A 239 -23.78 -1.56 30.02
C THR A 239 -24.60 -0.38 29.49
N LEU A 240 -23.95 0.64 28.95
CA LEU A 240 -24.60 1.85 28.45
C LEU A 240 -25.12 1.74 27.01
N LYS A 241 -24.95 0.57 26.36
CA LYS A 241 -25.33 0.31 24.96
C LYS A 241 -24.86 1.42 24.00
N THR A 242 -23.61 1.86 24.18
CA THR A 242 -22.98 2.89 23.35
C THR A 242 -21.61 2.42 22.85
N THR A 243 -20.95 3.24 22.03
CA THR A 243 -19.64 2.88 21.49
C THR A 243 -18.53 3.00 22.54
N ARG A 244 -17.52 2.12 22.45
CA ARG A 244 -16.31 2.21 23.27
C ARG A 244 -15.62 3.56 23.15
N SER A 245 -15.60 4.14 21.95
CA SER A 245 -14.97 5.45 21.70
C SER A 245 -15.69 6.60 22.42
N ALA A 246 -17.02 6.57 22.53
CA ALA A 246 -17.76 7.54 23.33
C ALA A 246 -17.49 7.37 24.84
N VAL A 247 -17.51 6.12 25.33
CA VAL A 247 -17.17 5.84 26.74
C VAL A 247 -15.74 6.24 27.10
N ALA A 248 -14.78 6.01 26.20
CA ALA A 248 -13.41 6.44 26.36
C ALA A 248 -13.29 7.95 26.63
N VAL A 249 -14.09 8.77 25.93
CA VAL A 249 -14.16 10.21 26.19
C VAL A 249 -14.74 10.49 27.57
N ARG A 250 -15.86 9.87 27.95
CA ARG A 250 -16.47 10.06 29.28
C ARG A 250 -15.49 9.75 30.43
N LEU A 251 -14.69 8.70 30.28
CA LEU A 251 -13.66 8.35 31.25
C LEU A 251 -12.54 9.39 31.29
N ALA A 252 -12.10 9.89 30.14
CA ALA A 252 -11.11 10.96 30.07
C ALA A 252 -11.61 12.29 30.68
N VAL A 253 -12.89 12.65 30.49
CA VAL A 253 -13.54 13.79 31.16
C VAL A 253 -13.46 13.60 32.68
N LYS A 254 -13.89 12.43 33.17
CA LYS A 254 -13.97 12.12 34.60
C LYS A 254 -12.59 12.18 35.28
N GLU A 255 -11.52 11.85 34.55
CA GLU A 255 -10.15 11.90 35.04
C GLU A 255 -9.48 13.28 34.86
N GLY A 256 -10.20 14.28 34.34
CA GLY A 256 -9.69 15.65 34.19
C GLY A 256 -8.68 15.82 33.06
N LEU A 257 -8.61 14.88 32.10
CA LEU A 257 -7.61 14.89 31.03
C LEU A 257 -8.03 15.67 29.79
N LEU A 258 -9.18 16.35 29.82
CA LEU A 258 -9.63 17.18 28.69
C LEU A 258 -9.22 18.65 28.81
N GLY A 259 -8.16 18.93 29.58
CA GLY A 259 -7.34 20.13 29.42
C GLY A 259 -6.17 19.96 28.43
N ASP A 260 -5.90 18.71 28.01
CA ASP A 260 -4.77 18.32 27.18
C ASP A 260 -4.98 18.58 25.67
N VAL A 261 -4.00 18.19 24.84
CA VAL A 261 -4.17 18.10 23.38
C VAL A 261 -5.00 16.86 23.06
N VAL A 262 -6.02 17.01 22.22
CA VAL A 262 -6.88 15.91 21.79
C VAL A 262 -6.71 15.70 20.29
N ALA A 263 -6.42 14.48 19.86
CA ALA A 263 -6.24 14.12 18.45
C ALA A 263 -7.10 12.91 18.07
N PHE A 264 -8.23 13.19 17.41
CA PHE A 264 -9.21 12.19 16.99
C PHE A 264 -9.18 12.01 15.48
N GLY A 265 -8.81 10.81 15.05
CA GLY A 265 -8.64 10.46 13.64
C GLY A 265 -9.63 9.41 13.11
N ASN A 266 -10.37 8.72 13.98
CA ASN A 266 -11.10 7.51 13.59
C ASN A 266 -12.60 7.52 13.94
N ALA A 267 -12.99 7.96 15.14
CA ALA A 267 -14.32 7.70 15.68
C ALA A 267 -15.20 8.97 15.76
N PRO A 268 -16.19 9.16 14.84
CA PRO A 268 -17.15 10.25 14.94
C PRO A 268 -17.92 10.28 16.26
N THR A 269 -18.18 9.12 16.87
CA THR A 269 -18.88 9.04 18.16
C THR A 269 -18.06 9.58 19.33
N ALA A 270 -16.73 9.40 19.33
CA ALA A 270 -15.86 10.06 20.30
C ALA A 270 -15.90 11.58 20.13
N LEU A 271 -15.86 12.05 18.88
CA LEU A 271 -15.90 13.48 18.59
C LEU A 271 -17.22 14.12 19.04
N LEU A 272 -18.37 13.51 18.74
CA LEU A 272 -19.69 14.00 19.17
C LEU A 272 -19.83 14.01 20.70
N GLU A 273 -19.31 12.99 21.38
CA GLU A 273 -19.30 12.94 22.84
C GLU A 273 -18.45 14.09 23.41
N LEU A 274 -17.26 14.32 22.86
CA LEU A 274 -16.39 15.42 23.28
C LEU A 274 -17.02 16.79 23.05
N ILE A 275 -17.65 17.00 21.89
CA ILE A 275 -18.40 18.24 21.59
C ILE A 275 -19.45 18.51 22.67
N THR A 276 -20.18 17.47 23.09
CA THR A 276 -21.20 17.58 24.13
C THR A 276 -20.58 18.06 25.45
N HIS A 277 -19.47 17.46 25.89
CA HIS A 277 -18.78 17.86 27.12
C HIS A 277 -18.17 19.26 27.04
N ILE A 278 -17.64 19.67 25.88
CA ILE A 278 -17.13 21.04 25.69
C ILE A 278 -18.28 22.06 25.79
N LYS A 279 -19.43 21.77 25.16
CA LYS A 279 -20.63 22.64 25.24
C LYS A 279 -21.18 22.75 26.66
N ASN A 280 -21.08 21.68 27.46
CA ASN A 280 -21.50 21.68 28.86
C ASN A 280 -20.49 22.33 29.81
N GLY A 281 -19.27 22.62 29.36
CA GLY A 281 -18.19 23.18 30.18
C GLY A 281 -17.38 22.15 30.98
N ASP A 282 -17.63 20.85 30.77
CA ASP A 282 -16.91 19.75 31.44
C ASP A 282 -15.51 19.52 30.84
N ALA A 283 -15.25 20.05 29.64
CA ALA A 283 -14.03 19.81 28.87
C ALA A 283 -13.54 21.10 28.19
N LYS A 284 -12.24 21.34 28.20
CA LYS A 284 -11.61 22.50 27.56
C LYS A 284 -10.22 22.14 27.03
N PRO A 285 -10.14 21.37 25.93
CA PRO A 285 -8.86 20.93 25.39
C PRO A 285 -8.01 22.12 24.99
N SER A 286 -6.70 22.02 25.22
CA SER A 286 -5.74 23.04 24.77
C SER A 286 -5.68 23.14 23.25
N LEU A 287 -5.92 22.02 22.57
CA LEU A 287 -6.12 21.94 21.13
C LEU A 287 -6.95 20.69 20.80
N LEU A 288 -7.94 20.83 19.92
CA LEU A 288 -8.71 19.72 19.34
C LEU A 288 -8.35 19.52 17.86
N ILE A 289 -7.64 18.44 17.55
CA ILE A 289 -7.43 17.94 16.19
C ILE A 289 -8.56 16.96 15.87
N ALA A 290 -9.53 17.39 15.07
CA ALA A 290 -10.69 16.58 14.69
C ALA A 290 -10.63 16.26 13.19
N THR A 291 -9.98 15.14 12.88
CA THR A 291 -9.81 14.65 11.50
C THR A 291 -10.45 13.28 11.33
N VAL A 292 -11.54 12.99 12.06
CA VAL A 292 -12.28 11.74 11.91
C VAL A 292 -12.74 11.55 10.45
N CYS A 293 -12.49 10.37 9.90
CA CYS A 293 -13.01 9.98 8.59
C CYS A 293 -14.35 9.25 8.71
N GLY A 294 -15.16 9.33 7.66
CA GLY A 294 -16.37 8.53 7.56
C GLY A 294 -17.44 9.17 6.69
N PHE A 295 -18.37 8.35 6.24
CA PHE A 295 -19.51 8.78 5.42
C PHE A 295 -20.77 9.06 6.25
N VAL A 296 -20.75 8.70 7.53
CA VAL A 296 -21.85 8.94 8.48
C VAL A 296 -21.33 9.86 9.58
N ASN A 297 -21.99 10.99 9.78
CA ASN A 297 -21.76 11.98 10.86
C ASN A 297 -20.37 12.63 10.93
N ALA A 298 -19.34 12.17 10.22
CA ALA A 298 -17.99 12.73 10.31
C ALA A 298 -17.94 14.20 9.87
N GLY A 299 -18.53 14.52 8.71
CA GLY A 299 -18.57 15.89 8.20
C GLY A 299 -19.35 16.83 9.12
N SER A 300 -20.57 16.46 9.52
CA SER A 300 -21.41 17.27 10.40
C SER A 300 -20.79 17.45 11.80
N ALA A 301 -20.17 16.41 12.37
CA ALA A 301 -19.47 16.53 13.65
C ALA A 301 -18.31 17.53 13.58
N LYS A 302 -17.53 17.52 12.50
CA LYS A 302 -16.42 18.47 12.32
C LYS A 302 -16.89 19.90 12.10
N GLU A 303 -18.05 20.11 11.44
CA GLU A 303 -18.67 21.43 11.37
C GLU A 303 -19.16 21.94 12.74
N GLU A 304 -19.60 21.04 13.64
CA GLU A 304 -19.92 21.41 15.03
C GLU A 304 -18.69 21.83 15.83
N VAL A 305 -17.51 21.22 15.58
CA VAL A 305 -16.24 21.63 16.22
C VAL A 305 -15.92 23.09 15.92
N LYS A 306 -16.17 23.54 14.69
CA LYS A 306 -15.85 24.91 14.25
C LYS A 306 -16.63 25.98 15.00
N LYS A 307 -17.73 25.60 15.66
CA LYS A 307 -18.59 26.48 16.47
C LYS A 307 -18.14 26.56 17.94
N LEU A 308 -17.15 25.76 18.36
CA LEU A 308 -16.69 25.70 19.73
C LEU A 308 -15.69 26.82 20.07
N CYS A 309 -15.69 27.24 21.33
CA CYS A 309 -14.76 28.24 21.86
C CYS A 309 -13.45 27.62 22.37
N VAL A 310 -12.90 26.64 21.65
CA VAL A 310 -11.60 26.01 21.93
C VAL A 310 -10.74 26.01 20.66
N PRO A 311 -9.41 25.99 20.77
CA PRO A 311 -8.56 25.89 19.59
C PRO A 311 -8.79 24.56 18.87
N TRP A 312 -8.90 24.60 17.53
CA TRP A 312 -9.15 23.40 16.74
C TRP A 312 -8.40 23.37 15.40
N ILE A 313 -8.18 22.16 14.90
CA ILE A 313 -7.74 21.84 13.54
C ILE A 313 -8.69 20.77 13.01
N VAL A 314 -9.32 20.98 11.86
CA VAL A 314 -10.32 20.07 11.32
C VAL A 314 -10.07 19.78 9.84
N THR A 315 -10.47 18.59 9.38
CA THR A 315 -10.68 18.36 7.95
C THR A 315 -12.13 18.50 7.56
N ARG A 316 -12.42 19.24 6.50
CA ARG A 316 -13.77 19.34 5.95
C ARG A 316 -14.23 18.04 5.30
N GLY A 317 -15.54 17.75 5.38
CA GLY A 317 -16.17 16.64 4.68
C GLY A 317 -15.87 15.26 5.28
N SER A 318 -15.90 14.20 4.45
CA SER A 318 -15.71 12.81 4.88
C SER A 318 -14.25 12.38 5.02
N LYS A 319 -13.31 13.10 4.38
CA LYS A 319 -11.88 12.81 4.41
C LYS A 319 -11.29 13.09 5.80
N GLY A 320 -10.29 12.31 6.17
CA GLY A 320 -9.70 12.30 7.50
C GLY A 320 -8.88 11.04 7.70
N GLY A 321 -8.75 10.60 8.94
CA GLY A 321 -8.12 9.34 9.30
C GLY A 321 -7.04 9.48 10.36
N SER A 322 -6.61 8.33 10.85
CA SER A 322 -5.59 8.24 11.91
C SER A 322 -4.22 8.72 11.46
N ALA A 323 -3.83 8.44 10.21
CA ALA A 323 -2.57 8.91 9.63
C ALA A 323 -2.49 10.44 9.61
N LEU A 324 -3.59 11.09 9.25
CA LEU A 324 -3.69 12.54 9.24
C LEU A 324 -3.59 13.11 10.67
N ALA A 325 -4.40 12.61 11.61
CA ALA A 325 -4.33 13.06 13.01
C ALA A 325 -2.91 12.92 13.59
N ALA A 326 -2.27 11.77 13.39
CA ALA A 326 -0.91 11.52 13.85
C ALA A 326 0.12 12.45 13.19
N SER A 327 0.00 12.70 11.88
CA SER A 327 0.91 13.61 11.16
C SER A 327 0.83 15.05 11.67
N LEU A 328 -0.37 15.52 12.04
CA LEU A 328 -0.57 16.84 12.61
C LEU A 328 0.06 16.95 14.00
N VAL A 329 -0.12 15.93 14.85
CA VAL A 329 0.54 15.87 16.16
C VAL A 329 2.07 15.85 16.02
N ASN A 330 2.61 15.01 15.12
CA ASN A 330 4.06 14.97 14.88
C ASN A 330 4.58 16.31 14.34
N GLY A 331 3.81 16.98 13.48
CA GLY A 331 4.16 18.31 12.99
C GLY A 331 4.18 19.37 14.09
N LEU A 332 3.22 19.34 15.02
CA LEU A 332 3.22 20.22 16.19
C LEU A 332 4.40 19.93 17.11
N LEU A 333 4.76 18.66 17.31
CA LEU A 333 5.93 18.27 18.10
C LEU A 333 7.24 18.73 17.45
N ALA A 334 7.34 18.70 16.12
CA ALA A 334 8.47 19.23 15.37
C ALA A 334 8.57 20.76 15.55
N LEU A 335 7.48 21.49 15.31
CA LEU A 335 7.40 22.95 15.51
C LEU A 335 7.73 23.35 16.95
N ALA A 336 7.34 22.54 17.93
CA ALA A 336 7.67 22.78 19.33
C ALA A 336 9.18 22.61 19.63
N GLY A 337 9.88 21.77 18.87
CA GLY A 337 11.32 21.50 19.02
C GLY A 337 12.25 22.61 18.53
N GLY A 338 11.77 23.47 17.62
CA GLY A 338 12.62 24.38 16.86
C GLY A 338 13.06 23.75 15.55
#